data_AF-A0A2P8VNS8-F1
#
_entry.id   AF-A0A2P8VNS8-F1
#
_cell.length_a   1.000
_cell.length_b   1.000
_cell.length_c   1.000
_cell.angle_alpha   90.00
_cell.angle_beta   90.00
_cell.angle_gamma   90.00
#
_symmetry.space_group_name_H-M   'P 1'
#
loop_
_entity.id
_entity.type
_entity.pdbx_description
1 polymer ?
#
loop_
_entity_poly.entity_id
_entity_poly.type
_entity_poly.pdbx_seq_one_letter_code
_entity_poly.pdbx_strand_id
1 'polypeptide(L)'
;MWTWSDVLFLGNSPDVYWNAEIITIDVARADIVENLVFEEAHAMLSQNQQEDEARMDTTPNYNAKGKVVSHTMVERTRVSYPQFGGLTYFDYIDKRLAEVMRDNPPVVTPGYRIQPGYRSGIGLQIIVEEPVLTREIIDSAIRSFLAGDMPLVPK
;
A
#
# COMPACT_ATOMS: atom_id res chain seq x y z
N MET A 1 9.47 -13.02 8.59
CA MET A 1 8.18 -13.61 8.21
C MET A 1 7.46 -12.55 7.41
N TRP A 2 7.14 -12.83 6.15
CA TRP A 2 6.65 -11.82 5.20
C TRP A 2 5.12 -11.84 5.16
N THR A 3 4.48 -10.71 4.93
CA THR A 3 3.01 -10.61 4.74
C THR A 3 2.63 -9.97 3.41
N TRP A 4 3.65 -9.51 2.68
CA TRP A 4 3.62 -8.86 1.38
C TRP A 4 4.86 -9.26 0.57
N SER A 5 4.71 -9.43 -0.74
CA SER A 5 5.80 -9.63 -1.68
C SER A 5 5.43 -9.13 -3.07
N ASP A 6 6.33 -8.36 -3.68
CA ASP A 6 6.31 -8.10 -5.12
C ASP A 6 7.00 -9.25 -5.87
N VAL A 7 6.36 -9.76 -6.91
CA VAL A 7 6.86 -10.88 -7.71
C VAL A 7 6.60 -10.64 -9.20
N LEU A 8 7.62 -10.87 -10.02
CA LEU A 8 7.48 -10.92 -11.47
C LEU A 8 7.44 -12.39 -11.92
N PHE A 9 6.45 -12.75 -12.74
CA PHE A 9 6.36 -14.10 -13.31
C PHE A 9 5.70 -14.11 -14.70
N LEU A 10 5.98 -15.15 -15.49
CA LEU A 10 5.42 -15.32 -16.83
C LEU A 10 4.03 -15.96 -16.77
N GLY A 11 3.17 -15.57 -17.72
CA GLY A 11 1.88 -16.20 -17.95
C GLY A 11 1.98 -17.53 -18.72
N ASN A 12 0.83 -18.11 -19.04
CA ASN A 12 0.75 -19.30 -19.90
C ASN A 12 1.27 -19.04 -21.32
N SER A 13 1.27 -17.79 -21.76
CA SER A 13 1.92 -17.35 -22.99
C SER A 13 3.23 -16.62 -22.67
N PRO A 14 4.32 -16.87 -23.41
CA PRO A 14 5.65 -16.32 -23.09
C PRO A 14 5.78 -14.81 -23.27
N ASP A 15 4.84 -14.17 -23.97
CA ASP A 15 4.74 -12.72 -24.15
C ASP A 15 3.95 -12.02 -23.03
N VAL A 16 3.32 -12.78 -22.15
CA VAL A 16 2.60 -12.25 -20.98
C VAL A 16 3.51 -12.34 -19.77
N TYR A 17 3.74 -11.20 -19.11
CA TYR A 17 4.38 -11.17 -17.79
C TYR A 17 3.56 -10.33 -16.82
N TRP A 18 3.48 -10.82 -15.59
CA TRP A 18 2.72 -10.25 -14.50
C TRP A 18 3.66 -9.50 -13.56
N ASN A 19 3.22 -8.31 -13.16
CA ASN A 19 3.82 -7.55 -12.07
C ASN A 19 2.88 -7.65 -10.88
N ALA A 20 3.15 -8.65 -10.02
CA ALA A 20 2.20 -9.10 -9.02
C ALA A 20 2.60 -8.65 -7.62
N GLU A 21 1.68 -8.00 -6.94
CA GLU A 21 1.68 -7.87 -5.50
C GLU A 21 0.94 -9.08 -4.90
N ILE A 22 1.59 -9.81 -3.99
CA ILE A 22 0.97 -10.91 -3.26
C ILE A 22 0.90 -10.52 -1.79
N ILE A 23 -0.30 -10.52 -1.23
CA ILE A 23 -0.57 -10.09 0.15
C ILE A 23 -1.42 -11.09 0.90
N THR A 24 -1.26 -11.09 2.21
CA THR A 24 -2.19 -11.76 3.13
C THR A 24 -3.51 -10.99 3.23
N ILE A 25 -4.58 -11.67 3.64
CA ILE A 25 -5.88 -11.04 3.93
C ILE A 25 -5.75 -9.90 4.95
N ASP A 26 -4.87 -10.03 5.94
CA ASP A 26 -4.71 -8.99 6.97
C ASP A 26 -4.06 -7.72 6.41
N VAL A 27 -3.11 -7.85 5.49
CA VAL A 27 -2.54 -6.70 4.75
C VAL A 27 -3.61 -6.08 3.86
N ALA A 28 -4.35 -6.89 3.08
CA ALA A 28 -5.42 -6.37 2.24
C ALA A 28 -6.49 -5.62 3.05
N ARG A 29 -6.82 -6.11 4.25
CA ARG A 29 -7.72 -5.43 5.18
C ARG A 29 -7.12 -4.10 5.66
N ALA A 30 -5.83 -4.11 6.04
CA ALA A 30 -5.10 -2.91 6.46
C ALA A 30 -5.11 -1.83 5.38
N ASP A 31 -4.82 -2.18 4.14
CA ASP A 31 -4.81 -1.23 3.02
C ASP A 31 -6.19 -0.59 2.79
N ILE A 32 -7.28 -1.34 2.94
CA ILE A 32 -8.64 -0.79 2.80
C ILE A 32 -8.93 0.23 3.90
N VAL A 33 -8.62 -0.12 5.15
CA VAL A 33 -8.87 0.76 6.29
C VAL A 33 -7.96 1.97 6.26
N GLU A 34 -6.68 1.81 5.93
CA GLU A 34 -5.71 2.89 5.83
C GLU A 34 -6.14 3.89 4.76
N ASN A 35 -6.53 3.45 3.57
CA ASN A 35 -7.04 4.35 2.53
C ASN A 35 -8.30 5.10 2.99
N LEU A 36 -9.25 4.40 3.63
CA LEU A 36 -10.47 5.04 4.14
C LEU A 36 -10.16 6.13 5.17
N VAL A 37 -9.31 5.80 6.15
CA VAL A 37 -8.95 6.70 7.25
C VAL A 37 -8.07 7.86 6.76
N PHE A 38 -7.20 7.61 5.79
CA PHE A 38 -6.39 8.63 5.15
C PHE A 38 -7.29 9.65 4.43
N GLU A 39 -8.23 9.19 3.60
CA GLU A 39 -9.18 10.07 2.91
C GLU A 39 -10.08 10.83 3.89
N GLU A 40 -10.54 10.18 4.96
CA GLU A 40 -11.30 10.81 6.05
C GLU A 40 -10.48 11.95 6.70
N ALA A 41 -9.25 11.66 7.13
CA ALA A 41 -8.38 12.64 7.77
C ALA A 41 -8.03 13.79 6.81
N HIS A 42 -7.73 13.46 5.55
CA HIS A 42 -7.39 14.44 4.53
C HIS A 42 -8.55 15.41 4.28
N ALA A 43 -9.78 14.90 4.18
CA ALA A 43 -10.98 15.72 3.97
C ALA A 43 -11.31 16.68 5.14
N MET A 44 -10.81 16.40 6.34
CA MET A 44 -10.98 17.26 7.53
C MET A 44 -9.99 18.43 7.58
N LEU A 45 -8.95 18.42 6.76
CA LEU A 45 -7.98 19.51 6.65
C LEU A 45 -8.46 20.56 5.65
N SER A 46 -8.10 21.83 5.88
CA SER A 46 -8.20 22.86 4.84
C SER A 46 -7.17 22.60 3.73
N GLN A 47 -7.39 23.14 2.53
CA GLN A 47 -6.46 22.94 1.40
C GLN A 47 -5.01 23.33 1.76
N ASN A 48 -4.80 24.46 2.45
CA ASN A 48 -3.46 24.86 2.88
C ASN A 48 -2.83 23.84 3.84
N GLN A 49 -3.64 23.25 4.73
CA GLN A 49 -3.17 22.22 5.66
C GLN A 49 -2.86 20.90 4.94
N GLN A 50 -3.66 20.54 3.92
CA GLN A 50 -3.39 19.38 3.05
C GLN A 50 -2.07 19.56 2.30
N GLU A 51 -1.84 20.73 1.70
CA GLU A 51 -0.60 21.09 1.02
C GLU A 51 0.59 21.09 1.99
N ASP A 52 0.37 21.60 3.21
CA ASP A 52 1.37 21.57 4.26
C ASP A 52 1.73 20.14 4.68
N GLU A 53 0.79 19.22 4.83
CA GLU A 53 1.09 17.81 5.16
C GLU A 53 1.73 17.06 3.97
N ALA A 54 1.36 17.40 2.73
CA ALA A 54 1.94 16.81 1.53
C ALA A 54 3.34 17.35 1.18
N ARG A 55 3.75 18.51 1.74
CA ARG A 55 5.02 19.14 1.39
C ARG A 55 6.23 18.33 1.87
N MET A 56 7.06 17.95 0.90
CA MET A 56 8.37 17.33 1.11
C MET A 56 9.49 18.36 0.98
N ASP A 57 10.14 18.70 2.10
CA ASP A 57 11.31 19.57 2.13
C ASP A 57 12.58 18.71 2.06
N THR A 58 13.56 19.12 1.25
CA THR A 58 14.80 18.36 1.06
C THR A 58 16.04 19.26 1.01
N THR A 59 17.19 18.73 1.40
CA THR A 59 18.51 19.38 1.25
C THR A 59 19.37 18.62 0.24
N PRO A 60 20.06 19.32 -0.68
CA PRO A 60 20.92 18.67 -1.68
C PRO A 60 22.22 18.16 -1.08
N ASN A 61 22.60 16.94 -1.47
CA ASN A 61 23.90 16.36 -1.18
C ASN A 61 24.80 16.47 -2.41
N TYR A 62 25.98 17.06 -2.24
CA TYR A 62 26.94 17.31 -3.32
C TYR A 62 28.10 16.31 -3.30
N ASN A 63 28.60 15.93 -4.48
CA ASN A 63 29.86 15.21 -4.59
C ASN A 63 31.07 16.17 -4.53
N ALA A 64 32.29 15.60 -4.53
CA ALA A 64 33.54 16.37 -4.50
C ALA A 64 33.75 17.34 -5.68
N LYS A 65 32.97 17.21 -6.76
CA LYS A 65 32.98 18.10 -7.93
C LYS A 65 31.87 19.17 -7.88
N GLY A 66 31.14 19.27 -6.76
CA GLY A 66 30.05 20.23 -6.58
C GLY A 66 28.75 19.87 -7.33
N LYS A 67 28.60 18.64 -7.83
CA LYS A 67 27.36 18.17 -8.47
C LYS A 67 26.42 17.55 -7.44
N VAL A 68 25.13 17.88 -7.50
CA VAL A 68 24.09 17.20 -6.70
C VAL A 68 24.00 15.73 -7.12
N VAL A 69 24.13 14.83 -6.15
CA VAL A 69 24.06 13.37 -6.37
C VAL A 69 22.90 12.70 -5.64
N SER A 70 22.38 13.33 -4.58
CA SER A 70 21.18 12.90 -3.88
C SER A 70 20.57 14.07 -3.11
N HIS A 71 19.40 13.85 -2.51
CA HIS A 71 18.79 14.76 -1.55
C HIS A 71 18.56 14.03 -0.23
N THR A 72 18.62 14.76 0.89
CA THR A 72 18.23 14.28 2.21
C THR A 72 16.89 14.91 2.58
N MET A 73 15.92 14.10 2.97
CA MET A 73 14.63 14.61 3.43
C MET A 73 14.79 15.35 4.76
N VAL A 74 14.19 16.53 4.87
CA VAL A 74 14.21 17.31 6.10
C VAL A 74 13.00 16.90 6.94
N GLU A 75 13.28 16.36 8.14
CA GLU A 75 12.22 16.04 9.08
C GLU A 75 11.56 17.32 9.58
N ARG A 76 10.23 17.37 9.48
CA ARG A 76 9.43 18.50 9.95
C ARG A 76 8.81 18.16 11.29
N THR A 77 8.73 19.17 12.15
CA THR A 77 7.93 19.06 13.37
C THR A 77 6.46 18.87 12.97
N ARG A 78 5.88 17.73 13.36
CA ARG A 78 4.45 17.46 13.17
C ARG A 78 3.63 18.46 13.99
N VAL A 79 2.53 18.94 13.41
CA VAL A 79 1.62 19.89 14.06
C VAL A 79 0.33 19.20 14.48
N SER A 80 -0.24 19.66 15.58
CA SER A 80 -1.54 19.21 16.07
C SER A 80 -2.67 20.02 15.46
N TYR A 81 -3.79 19.36 15.21
CA TYR A 81 -4.97 19.99 14.62
C TYR A 81 -6.19 19.91 15.55
N PRO A 82 -6.95 21.02 15.75
CA PRO A 82 -8.17 21.00 16.56
C PRO A 82 -9.22 20.00 16.07
N GLN A 83 -9.37 19.84 14.75
CA GLN A 83 -10.32 18.88 14.15
C GLN A 83 -10.01 17.42 14.50
N PHE A 84 -8.77 17.10 14.85
CA PHE A 84 -8.35 15.78 15.31
C PHE A 84 -8.32 15.67 16.84
N GLY A 85 -8.96 16.61 17.54
CA GLY A 85 -8.94 16.65 19.02
C GLY A 85 -7.57 16.96 19.59
N GLY A 86 -6.73 17.71 18.84
CA GLY A 86 -5.37 18.06 19.26
C GLY A 86 -4.30 17.01 18.90
N LEU A 87 -4.67 15.94 18.20
CA LEU A 87 -3.71 14.98 17.64
C LEU A 87 -3.04 15.55 16.39
N THR A 88 -1.85 15.01 16.06
CA THR A 88 -1.23 15.25 14.75
C THR A 88 -1.99 14.48 13.66
N TYR A 89 -1.77 14.82 12.39
CA TYR A 89 -2.41 14.14 11.26
C TYR A 89 -2.18 12.62 11.30
N PHE A 90 -0.93 12.18 11.47
CA PHE A 90 -0.59 10.77 11.54
C PHE A 90 -1.07 10.09 12.83
N ASP A 91 -1.02 10.76 13.99
CA ASP A 91 -1.53 10.16 15.23
C ASP A 91 -3.05 9.94 15.17
N TYR A 92 -3.78 10.83 14.50
CA TYR A 92 -5.20 10.65 14.23
C TYR A 92 -5.45 9.43 13.34
N ILE A 93 -4.69 9.30 12.24
CA ILE A 93 -4.80 8.17 11.31
C ILE A 93 -4.52 6.85 12.05
N ASP A 94 -3.43 6.76 12.81
CA ASP A 94 -3.06 5.55 13.54
C ASP A 94 -4.16 5.15 14.55
N LYS A 95 -4.68 6.13 15.31
CA LYS A 95 -5.78 5.90 16.25
C LYS A 95 -7.03 5.41 15.52
N ARG A 96 -7.41 6.08 14.43
CA ARG A 96 -8.64 5.79 13.70
C ARG A 96 -8.57 4.45 12.97
N LEU A 97 -7.40 4.10 12.44
CA LEU A 97 -7.12 2.77 11.87
C LEU A 97 -7.34 1.69 12.93
N ALA A 98 -6.79 1.85 14.13
CA ALA A 98 -6.97 0.89 15.22
C ALA A 98 -8.43 0.75 15.67
N GLU A 99 -9.18 1.86 15.69
CA GLU A 99 -10.62 1.84 15.99
C GLU A 99 -11.43 1.09 14.93
N VAL A 100 -11.23 1.40 13.65
CA VAL A 100 -11.96 0.74 12.55
C VAL A 100 -11.63 -0.74 12.50
N MET A 101 -10.37 -1.12 12.66
CA MET A 101 -9.95 -2.51 12.70
C MET A 101 -10.60 -3.31 13.83
N ARG A 102 -10.78 -2.67 15.00
CA ARG A 102 -11.39 -3.32 16.16
C ARG A 102 -12.91 -3.39 16.06
N ASP A 103 -13.54 -2.30 15.65
CA ASP A 103 -14.98 -2.11 15.80
C ASP A 103 -15.77 -2.56 14.55
N ASN A 104 -15.18 -2.42 13.35
CA ASN A 104 -15.82 -2.80 12.08
C ASN A 104 -14.78 -3.16 11.00
N PRO A 105 -14.02 -4.26 11.16
CA PRO A 105 -13.03 -4.68 10.18
C PRO A 105 -13.71 -5.01 8.84
N PRO A 106 -13.17 -4.53 7.70
CA PRO A 106 -13.74 -4.88 6.41
C PRO A 106 -13.59 -6.37 6.11
N VAL A 107 -14.60 -6.91 5.43
CA VAL A 107 -14.57 -8.28 4.92
C VAL A 107 -13.69 -8.30 3.68
N VAL A 108 -12.70 -9.17 3.67
CA VAL A 108 -11.80 -9.41 2.53
C VAL A 108 -11.89 -10.87 2.17
N THR A 109 -12.05 -11.15 0.88
CA THR A 109 -12.05 -12.50 0.32
C THR A 109 -10.74 -12.78 -0.39
N PRO A 110 -10.15 -13.97 -0.26
CA PRO A 110 -8.98 -14.35 -1.04
C PRO A 110 -9.33 -14.41 -2.53
N GLY A 111 -8.35 -14.17 -3.38
CA GLY A 111 -8.53 -14.15 -4.82
C GLY A 111 -7.53 -13.25 -5.52
N TYR A 112 -7.83 -12.82 -6.74
CA TYR A 112 -6.98 -11.90 -7.49
C TYR A 112 -7.76 -10.71 -8.05
N ARG A 113 -7.05 -9.61 -8.31
CA ARG A 113 -7.57 -8.49 -9.12
C ARG A 113 -6.49 -7.95 -10.04
N ILE A 114 -6.90 -7.58 -11.26
CA ILE A 114 -5.99 -6.96 -12.23
C ILE A 114 -5.92 -5.46 -11.93
N GLN A 115 -4.71 -4.95 -11.77
CA GLN A 115 -4.44 -3.54 -11.52
C GLN A 115 -4.02 -2.84 -12.83
N PRO A 116 -4.79 -1.86 -13.34
CA PRO A 116 -4.42 -1.11 -14.53
C PRO A 116 -3.30 -0.10 -14.25
N GLY A 117 -2.63 0.39 -15.31
CA GLY A 117 -1.73 1.55 -15.22
C GLY A 117 -0.26 1.23 -14.94
N TYR A 118 0.11 -0.05 -14.89
CA TYR A 118 1.50 -0.46 -14.74
C TYR A 118 2.32 -0.11 -16.01
N ARG A 119 3.50 0.50 -15.80
CA ARG A 119 4.42 0.86 -16.90
C ARG A 119 5.10 -0.36 -17.53
N SER A 120 5.15 -1.47 -16.80
CA SER A 120 5.80 -2.72 -17.19
C SER A 120 5.01 -3.88 -16.59
N GLY A 121 4.57 -4.78 -17.46
CA GLY A 121 3.80 -5.96 -17.13
C GLY A 121 2.32 -5.66 -16.98
N ILE A 122 1.55 -6.72 -16.78
CA ILE A 122 0.16 -6.58 -16.37
C ILE A 122 0.15 -6.55 -14.84
N GLY A 123 -0.38 -5.47 -14.25
CA GLY A 123 -0.50 -5.34 -12.81
C GLY A 123 -1.46 -6.38 -12.25
N LEU A 124 -1.07 -7.05 -11.18
CA LEU A 124 -1.84 -8.09 -10.52
C LEU A 124 -1.74 -7.91 -9.02
N GLN A 125 -2.83 -8.10 -8.30
CA GLN A 125 -2.79 -8.35 -6.87
C GLN A 125 -3.40 -9.70 -6.59
N ILE A 126 -2.73 -10.50 -5.77
CA ILE A 126 -3.23 -11.76 -5.25
C ILE A 126 -3.36 -11.63 -3.73
N ILE A 127 -4.53 -11.98 -3.20
CA ILE A 127 -4.83 -12.01 -1.77
C ILE A 127 -4.94 -13.47 -1.35
N VAL A 128 -4.11 -13.89 -0.39
CA VAL A 128 -4.10 -15.26 0.16
C VAL A 128 -4.69 -15.29 1.56
N GLU A 129 -5.44 -16.36 1.86
CA GLU A 129 -5.99 -16.65 3.20
C GLU A 129 -4.94 -17.35 4.07
N GLU A 130 -3.77 -16.74 4.19
CA GLU A 130 -2.68 -17.23 5.02
C GLU A 130 -2.19 -16.07 5.90
N PRO A 131 -1.81 -16.32 7.16
CA PRO A 131 -1.37 -15.26 8.06
C PRO A 131 -0.01 -14.69 7.64
N VAL A 132 0.77 -15.45 6.88
CA VAL A 132 2.14 -15.13 6.47
C VAL A 132 2.44 -15.74 5.11
N LEU A 133 3.33 -15.12 4.37
CA LEU A 133 3.83 -15.60 3.09
C LEU A 133 5.10 -16.43 3.31
N THR A 134 5.07 -17.65 2.77
CA THR A 134 6.25 -18.45 2.47
C THR A 134 6.41 -18.56 0.97
N ARG A 135 7.56 -19.05 0.52
CA ARG A 135 7.78 -19.32 -0.90
C ARG A 135 6.75 -20.32 -1.45
N GLU A 136 6.41 -21.34 -0.68
CA GLU A 136 5.44 -22.37 -1.06
C GLU A 136 4.05 -21.78 -1.27
N ILE A 137 3.62 -20.86 -0.40
CA ILE A 137 2.35 -20.14 -0.52
C ILE A 137 2.34 -19.27 -1.78
N ILE A 138 3.43 -18.50 -2.01
CA ILE A 138 3.59 -17.67 -3.20
C ILE A 138 3.51 -18.51 -4.47
N ASP A 139 4.29 -19.59 -4.54
CA ASP A 139 4.34 -20.49 -5.70
C ASP A 139 2.98 -21.16 -5.93
N SER A 140 2.28 -21.54 -4.87
CA SER A 140 0.93 -22.13 -4.95
C SER A 140 -0.09 -21.11 -5.48
N ALA A 141 -0.06 -19.89 -4.96
CA ALA A 141 -0.97 -18.82 -5.36
C ALA A 141 -0.81 -18.47 -6.85
N ILE A 142 0.44 -18.38 -7.33
CA ILE A 142 0.75 -18.17 -8.76
C ILE A 142 0.21 -19.32 -9.60
N ARG A 143 0.41 -20.58 -9.19
CA ARG A 143 -0.11 -21.75 -9.92
C ARG A 143 -1.63 -21.75 -10.00
N SER A 144 -2.32 -21.48 -8.89
CA SER A 144 -3.79 -21.40 -8.87
C SER A 144 -4.32 -20.28 -9.76
N PHE A 145 -3.67 -19.11 -9.75
CA PHE A 145 -4.01 -18.01 -10.64
C PHE A 145 -3.85 -18.41 -12.13
N LEU A 146 -2.70 -19.00 -12.50
CA LEU A 146 -2.43 -19.42 -13.88
C LEU A 146 -3.34 -20.55 -14.38
N ALA A 147 -3.81 -21.41 -13.47
CA ALA A 147 -4.77 -22.47 -13.76
C ALA A 147 -6.21 -21.95 -13.92
N GLY A 148 -6.50 -20.71 -13.49
CA GLY A 148 -7.85 -20.15 -13.48
C GLY A 148 -8.70 -20.60 -12.29
N ASP A 149 -8.08 -21.16 -11.26
CA ASP A 149 -8.75 -21.72 -10.07
C ASP A 149 -8.99 -20.66 -8.98
N MET A 150 -8.49 -19.44 -9.17
CA MET A 150 -8.59 -18.36 -8.21
C MET A 150 -9.77 -17.44 -8.54
N PRO A 151 -10.62 -17.05 -7.59
CA PRO A 151 -11.73 -16.15 -7.85
C PRO A 151 -11.24 -14.73 -8.14
N LEU A 152 -11.95 -14.03 -9.05
CA LEU A 152 -11.77 -12.60 -9.28
C LEU A 152 -12.39 -11.81 -8.11
N VAL A 153 -11.61 -10.93 -7.50
CA VAL A 153 -12.05 -10.03 -6.44
C VAL A 153 -12.51 -8.71 -7.07
N PRO A 154 -13.73 -8.24 -6.79
CA PRO A 154 -14.20 -6.94 -7.26
C PRO A 154 -13.37 -5.80 -6.65
N LYS A 155 -13.39 -4.65 -7.32
CA LYS A 155 -12.77 -3.42 -6.81
C LYS A 155 -13.52 -2.87 -5.61
#